data_AF-A0A1A8PUM7-F1
#
_entry.id   AF-A0A1A8PUM7-F1
#
_cell.length_a   1.000
_cell.length_b   1.000
_cell.length_c   1.000
_cell.angle_alpha   90.00
_cell.angle_beta   90.00
_cell.angle_gamma   90.00
#
_symmetry.space_group_name_H-M   'P 1'
#
loop_
_entity.id
_entity.type
_entity.pdbx_description
1 polymer ?
#
loop_
_entity_poly.entity_id
_entity_poly.type
_entity_poly.pdbx_seq_one_letter_code
_entity_poly.pdbx_strand_id
1 'polypeptide(L)' 'SALKSNPSYLTELDLSWNRLKAPDVKQLLDLVESPDYNLQTLRWEES' A
#
# COMPACT_ATOMS: atom_id res chain seq x y z
N SER A 1 -2.03 12.60 -1.20
CA SER A 1 -1.02 11.57 -0.86
C SER A 1 -0.19 11.30 -2.10
N ALA A 2 1.08 10.92 -1.95
CA ALA A 2 2.00 10.64 -3.07
C ALA A 2 1.46 9.58 -4.05
N LEU A 3 0.64 8.64 -3.54
CA LEU A 3 -0.05 7.60 -4.32
C LEU A 3 -1.15 8.15 -5.26
N LYS A 4 -1.67 9.35 -4.99
CA LYS A 4 -2.71 10.01 -5.80
C LYS A 4 -2.16 10.98 -6.84
N SER A 5 -0.86 11.30 -6.79
CA SER A 5 -0.26 12.42 -7.53
C SER A 5 0.53 12.03 -8.79
N ASN A 6 0.31 10.84 -9.35
CA ASN A 6 0.78 10.43 -10.67
C ASN A 6 -0.12 9.26 -11.12
N PRO A 7 -0.19 8.83 -12.40
CA PRO A 7 -0.65 7.48 -12.67
C PRO A 7 0.40 6.58 -12.00
N SER A 8 0.14 6.13 -10.78
CA SER A 8 1.15 5.39 -10.02
C SER A 8 1.35 4.07 -10.75
N TYR A 9 2.46 3.93 -11.47
CA TYR A 9 2.99 2.65 -11.93
C TYR A 9 3.51 1.80 -10.76
N LEU A 10 3.24 2.23 -9.51
CA LEU A 10 3.63 1.52 -8.32
C LEU A 10 2.77 0.27 -8.22
N THR A 11 3.35 -0.87 -8.59
CA THR A 11 2.73 -2.19 -8.50
C THR A 11 3.05 -2.90 -7.20
N GLU A 12 4.14 -2.50 -6.53
CA GLU A 12 4.60 -3.14 -5.30
C GLU A 12 5.00 -2.10 -4.26
N LEU A 13 4.57 -2.32 -3.02
CA LEU A 13 4.94 -1.53 -1.86
C LEU A 13 5.37 -2.46 -0.73
N ASP A 14 6.61 -2.31 -0.26
CA ASP A 14 7.16 -3.07 0.87
C ASP A 14 7.38 -2.16 2.08
N LEU A 15 6.70 -2.49 3.16
CA LEU A 15 6.72 -1.82 4.46
C LEU A 15 7.21 -2.73 5.59
N SER A 16 7.73 -3.93 5.30
CA SER A 16 8.15 -4.95 6.28
C SER A 16 9.12 -4.43 7.36
N TRP A 17 9.91 -3.40 7.04
CA TRP A 17 10.87 -2.80 7.97
C TRP A 17 10.31 -1.65 8.83
N ASN A 18 8.99 -1.54 8.93
CA ASN A 18 8.31 -0.54 9.75
C ASN A 18 7.54 -1.19 10.88
N ARG A 19 7.43 -0.50 12.02
CA ARG A 19 6.60 -0.93 13.16
C ARG A 19 5.14 -0.56 12.93
N LEU A 20 4.47 -1.31 12.07
CA LEU A 20 3.09 -1.06 11.67
C LEU A 20 2.16 -2.12 12.25
N LYS A 21 0.97 -1.67 12.64
CA LYS A 21 -0.15 -2.54 13.04
C LYS A 21 -1.18 -2.60 11.92
N ALA A 22 -2.07 -3.59 11.97
CA ALA A 22 -3.17 -3.70 11.00
C ALA A 22 -3.97 -2.39 10.74
N PRO A 23 -4.26 -1.52 11.73
CA PRO A 23 -4.94 -0.25 11.49
C PRO A 23 -4.13 0.74 10.63
N ASP A 24 -2.79 0.71 10.71
CA ASP A 24 -1.90 1.66 10.03
C ASP A 24 -1.83 1.40 8.52
N VAL A 25 -2.07 0.14 8.11
CA VAL A 25 -2.01 -0.32 6.71
C VAL A 25 -3.38 -0.45 6.05
N LYS A 26 -4.48 -0.27 6.80
CA LYS A 26 -5.85 -0.48 6.30
C LYS A 26 -6.14 0.32 5.02
N GLN A 27 -5.81 1.61 5.03
CA GLN A 27 -6.04 2.46 3.84
C GLN A 27 -5.18 2.06 2.64
N LEU A 28 -4.05 1.36 2.86
CA LEU A 28 -3.20 0.88 1.77
C LEU A 28 -3.74 -0.42 1.17
N LEU A 29 -4.40 -1.27 1.97
CA LEU A 29 -5.14 -2.42 1.47
C LEU A 29 -6.28 -2.00 0.53
N ASP A 30 -7.04 -0.97 0.92
CA ASP A 30 -8.12 -0.42 0.08
C ASP A 30 -7.59 0.04 -1.29
N LEU A 31 -6.32 0.46 -1.39
CA LEU A 31 -5.67 0.83 -2.65
C LEU A 31 -5.28 -0.38 -3.50
N VAL A 32 -4.96 -1.53 -2.88
CA VAL A 32 -4.68 -2.78 -3.62
C VAL A 32 -5.96 -3.32 -4.26
N GLU A 33 -7.10 -3.15 -3.58
CA GLU A 33 -8.40 -3.62 -4.07
C GLU A 33 -9.05 -2.66 -5.08
N SER A 34 -8.57 -1.42 -5.16
CA SER A 34 -9.17 -0.39 -6.00
C SER A 34 -8.69 -0.51 -7.46
N PRO A 35 -9.61 -0.52 -8.44
CA PRO A 35 -9.26 -0.61 -9.86
C PRO A 35 -8.60 0.65 -10.42
N ASP A 36 -8.65 1.76 -9.67
CA ASP A 36 -8.06 3.04 -10.06
C ASP A 36 -6.54 3.09 -9.80
N TYR A 37 -6.01 2.11 -9.05
CA TYR A 37 -4.60 2.03 -8.70
C TYR A 37 -3.98 0.75 -9.24
N ASN A 38 -2.70 0.82 -9.60
CA ASN A 38 -1.97 -0.34 -10.12
C ASN A 38 -1.27 -1.13 -9.01
N LEU A 39 -1.52 -0.83 -7.74
CA LEU A 39 -0.84 -1.48 -6.62
C LEU A 39 -1.37 -2.91 -6.50
N GLN A 40 -0.52 -3.89 -6.74
CA GLN A 40 -0.88 -5.31 -6.74
C GLN A 40 -0.36 -6.01 -5.49
N THR A 41 0.80 -5.58 -4.99
CA THR A 41 1.45 -6.22 -3.84
C THR A 41 1.72 -5.19 -2.76
N LEU A 42 1.27 -5.51 -1.55
CA LEU A 42 1.59 -4.80 -0.33
C LEU A 42 2.21 -5.81 0.65
N ARG A 43 3.47 -5.59 1.05
CA ARG A 43 4.16 -6.40 2.05
C ARG A 43 4.29 -5.57 3.32
N TRP A 44 3.91 -6.14 4.46
CA TRP A 44 4.26 -5.62 5.78
C TRP A 44 4.42 -6.80 6.74
N GLU A 45 5.15 -6.58 7.82
CA GLU A 45 5.24 -7.53 8.94
C GLU A 45 4.57 -6.89 10.15
N GLU A 46 3.62 -7.59 10.76
CA GLU A 46 2.97 -7.08 11.96
C GLU A 46 3.89 -7.33 13.15
N SER A 47 4.39 -6.25 13.74
CA SER A 47 5.34 -6.25 14.87
C SER A 47 4.68 -5.92 16.19
#